data_AF-A0A2R6BZX4-F1
#
_entry.id   AF-A0A2R6BZX4-F1
#
_cell.length_a   1.000
_cell.length_b   1.000
_cell.length_c   1.000
_cell.angle_alpha   90.00
_cell.angle_beta   90.00
_cell.angle_gamma   90.00
#
_symmetry.space_group_name_H-M   'P 1'
#
loop_
_entity.id
_entity.type
_entity.pdbx_description
1 polymer ?
#
loop_
_entity_poly.entity_id
_entity_poly.type
_entity_poly.pdbx_seq_one_letter_code
_entity_poly.pdbx_strand_id
1 'polypeptide(L)'
;MTTPKMWITPGLYNSSVVSFVYTRNYNCTPGVLTYFPNESVVTKWTQCEVGMGNAQAEAGAVPLWVLVPAFAGLSIFGVTQLGATPQGFPVFEYNGQNITILTDCGASGTPAGCPDHPLYLYSPAFTVVEEHLGIKNGVFGLPEGVLPTPAHDHLISCCLKVIPWYTIVVLVFDPNILPNPVTGECTQIVPSNLSNPTANCLNNFENLVNALTTHDSAVPTANSNNPIWKALGEPTTQVVVPGAATPAQLSNANSNLFEHFYVNTINPYLYYYSDPCEAFQGTSCPY
;
A
#
# COMPACT_ATOMS: atom_id res chain seq x y z
N MET A 1 0.93 25.13 10.29
CA MET A 1 2.22 24.47 10.56
C MET A 1 2.48 23.53 9.40
N THR A 2 3.51 23.78 8.61
CA THR A 2 3.92 22.87 7.52
C THR A 2 4.54 21.64 8.16
N THR A 3 3.84 20.51 8.08
CA THR A 3 4.39 19.21 8.48
C THR A 3 5.73 19.02 7.75
N PRO A 4 6.83 18.67 8.44
CA PRO A 4 8.09 18.43 7.77
C PRO A 4 7.88 17.35 6.70
N LYS A 5 8.23 17.70 5.46
CA LYS A 5 8.18 16.79 4.33
C LYS A 5 9.11 15.61 4.65
N MET A 6 8.55 14.40 4.72
CA MET A 6 9.35 13.20 4.91
C MET A 6 10.00 12.89 3.55
N TRP A 7 11.21 13.40 3.35
CA TRP A 7 11.90 13.30 2.06
C TRP A 7 12.40 11.90 1.75
N ILE A 8 12.41 11.00 2.74
CA ILE A 8 12.92 9.64 2.63
C ILE A 8 11.95 8.68 3.29
N THR A 9 11.49 7.68 2.54
CA THR A 9 10.77 6.52 3.08
C THR A 9 11.59 5.25 2.82
N PRO A 10 11.33 4.17 3.53
CA PRO A 10 11.86 2.87 3.18
C PRO A 10 11.11 2.29 1.97
N GLY A 11 11.64 1.18 1.51
CA GLY A 11 10.94 0.22 0.68
C GLY A 11 11.84 -0.95 0.33
N LEU A 12 11.44 -1.72 -0.65
CA LEU A 12 11.94 -3.07 -0.87
C LEU A 12 12.48 -3.19 -2.29
N TYR A 13 13.70 -3.72 -2.38
CA TYR A 13 14.32 -4.03 -3.65
C TYR A 13 15.27 -5.20 -3.49
N ASN A 14 15.03 -6.24 -4.27
CA ASN A 14 15.92 -7.40 -4.42
C ASN A 14 16.39 -7.98 -3.07
N SER A 15 15.43 -8.29 -2.19
CA SER A 15 15.65 -8.87 -0.86
C SER A 15 16.42 -7.95 0.10
N SER A 16 16.38 -6.64 -0.12
CA SER A 16 16.98 -5.63 0.75
C SER A 16 16.01 -4.50 1.02
N VAL A 17 16.13 -3.91 2.22
CA VAL A 17 15.49 -2.64 2.55
C VAL A 17 16.33 -1.51 1.96
N VAL A 18 15.67 -0.65 1.18
CA VAL A 18 16.26 0.49 0.49
C VAL A 18 15.58 1.79 0.92
N SER A 19 16.14 2.93 0.51
CA SER A 19 15.59 4.26 0.75
C SER A 19 15.00 4.84 -0.54
N PHE A 20 13.77 5.30 -0.48
CA PHE A 20 13.07 6.05 -1.51
C PHE A 20 13.21 7.53 -1.17
N VAL A 21 13.93 8.30 -2.00
CA VAL A 21 14.12 9.73 -1.78
C VAL A 21 13.26 10.52 -2.76
N TYR A 22 12.22 11.15 -2.25
CA TYR A 22 11.26 11.88 -3.08
C TYR A 22 11.88 13.15 -3.64
N THR A 23 11.86 13.25 -4.96
CA THR A 23 12.47 14.36 -5.72
C THR A 23 11.46 15.41 -6.14
N ARG A 24 10.17 15.04 -6.21
CA ARG A 24 9.05 15.92 -6.56
C ARG A 24 7.79 15.43 -5.84
N ASN A 25 6.75 16.26 -5.84
CA ASN A 25 5.44 15.84 -5.38
C ASN A 25 4.86 14.81 -6.36
N TYR A 26 3.90 14.02 -5.90
CA TYR A 26 3.13 13.15 -6.78
C TYR A 26 2.41 13.95 -7.87
N ASN A 27 2.14 13.28 -8.99
CA ASN A 27 1.34 13.79 -10.07
C ASN A 27 0.24 12.78 -10.38
N CYS A 28 -0.97 13.25 -10.64
CA CYS A 28 -2.05 12.43 -11.14
C CYS A 28 -2.29 12.83 -12.59
N THR A 29 -2.15 11.90 -13.53
CA THR A 29 -2.52 12.17 -14.94
C THR A 29 -3.83 11.45 -15.23
N PRO A 30 -4.99 12.11 -15.05
CA PRO A 30 -6.26 11.42 -15.16
C PRO A 30 -6.56 11.06 -16.62
N GLY A 31 -6.91 9.80 -16.85
CA GLY A 31 -7.89 9.49 -17.88
C GLY A 31 -9.27 9.75 -17.28
N VAL A 32 -9.79 10.97 -17.40
CA VAL A 32 -11.01 11.43 -16.69
C VAL A 32 -12.29 10.66 -17.08
N LEU A 33 -12.25 9.76 -18.08
CA LEU A 33 -13.48 9.37 -18.81
C LEU A 33 -13.87 7.88 -18.78
N THR A 34 -13.14 6.97 -18.11
CA THR A 34 -13.41 5.53 -18.31
C THR A 34 -13.93 4.76 -17.09
N TYR A 35 -13.73 5.22 -15.86
CA TYR A 35 -13.96 4.37 -14.66
C TYR A 35 -14.97 4.89 -13.65
N PHE A 36 -15.41 6.15 -13.74
CA PHE A 36 -16.39 6.70 -12.82
C PHE A 36 -17.80 6.59 -13.41
N PRO A 37 -18.64 5.62 -13.00
CA PRO A 37 -20.04 5.57 -13.42
C PRO A 37 -20.86 6.77 -12.90
N ASN A 38 -20.31 7.57 -11.97
CA ASN A 38 -20.96 8.75 -11.41
C ASN A 38 -20.00 9.96 -11.41
N GLU A 39 -20.08 10.76 -12.49
CA GLU A 39 -19.27 11.96 -12.72
C GLU A 39 -19.32 13.00 -11.58
N SER A 40 -20.36 12.96 -10.72
CA SER A 40 -20.55 13.91 -9.62
C SER A 40 -19.58 13.74 -8.42
N VAL A 41 -18.88 12.60 -8.35
CA VAL A 41 -17.92 12.25 -7.27
C VAL A 41 -16.49 12.66 -7.62
N VAL A 42 -16.16 12.68 -8.92
CA VAL A 42 -14.81 12.87 -9.50
C VAL A 42 -14.10 14.12 -8.99
N THR A 43 -14.83 15.22 -8.80
CA THR A 43 -14.23 16.53 -8.53
C THR A 43 -14.07 16.86 -7.04
N LYS A 44 -14.63 16.05 -6.13
CA LYS A 44 -14.80 16.52 -4.74
C LYS A 44 -13.63 16.21 -3.82
N TRP A 45 -12.93 15.09 -4.00
CA TRP A 45 -11.95 14.63 -3.00
C TRP A 45 -10.76 13.82 -3.53
N THR A 46 -10.80 13.33 -4.77
CA THR A 46 -9.72 12.49 -5.30
C THR A 46 -8.99 13.18 -6.45
N GLN A 47 -7.66 13.19 -6.39
CA GLN A 47 -6.81 13.55 -7.54
C GLN A 47 -6.38 12.31 -8.32
N CYS A 48 -6.29 11.16 -7.64
CA CYS A 48 -5.76 9.91 -8.15
C CYS A 48 -6.76 8.75 -7.96
N GLU A 49 -6.99 7.99 -9.01
CA GLU A 49 -7.89 6.85 -9.08
C GLU A 49 -7.10 5.55 -9.20
N VAL A 50 -7.63 4.50 -8.58
CA VAL A 50 -7.26 3.10 -8.75
C VAL A 50 -8.28 2.43 -9.67
N GLY A 51 -7.80 1.82 -10.75
CA GLY A 51 -8.55 1.37 -11.94
C GLY A 51 -7.55 1.23 -13.10
N MET A 52 -7.91 0.80 -14.32
CA MET A 52 -6.85 0.65 -15.35
C MET A 52 -6.23 2.02 -15.69
N GLY A 53 -4.96 2.20 -15.36
CA GLY A 53 -4.21 3.42 -15.56
C GLY A 53 -3.48 3.44 -16.91
N ASN A 54 -2.89 4.59 -17.24
CA ASN A 54 -2.03 4.72 -18.42
C ASN A 54 -0.56 4.87 -17.99
N ALA A 55 0.18 3.76 -17.96
CA ALA A 55 1.60 3.75 -17.60
C ALA A 55 2.48 4.64 -18.50
N GLN A 56 2.01 4.96 -19.72
CA GLN A 56 2.72 5.79 -20.69
C GLN A 56 2.35 7.28 -20.59
N ALA A 57 1.48 7.66 -19.64
CA ALA A 57 1.09 9.05 -19.46
C ALA A 57 2.26 9.95 -19.03
N GLU A 58 3.30 9.36 -18.43
CA GLU A 58 4.56 10.05 -18.15
C GLU A 58 5.75 9.35 -18.80
N ALA A 59 6.59 10.11 -19.49
CA ALA A 59 7.70 9.57 -20.27
C ALA A 59 8.76 8.92 -19.38
N GLY A 60 9.10 7.66 -19.69
CA GLY A 60 10.09 6.90 -18.93
C GLY A 60 9.59 6.39 -17.58
N ALA A 61 8.27 6.40 -17.34
CA ALA A 61 7.69 5.88 -16.12
C ALA A 61 7.88 4.36 -16.00
N VAL A 62 8.12 3.92 -14.76
CA VAL A 62 8.31 2.51 -14.39
C VAL A 62 7.34 2.11 -13.28
N PRO A 63 7.02 0.82 -13.13
CA PRO A 63 6.08 0.37 -12.11
C PRO A 63 6.65 0.48 -10.68
N LEU A 64 5.90 1.13 -9.79
CA LEU A 64 6.04 1.04 -8.34
C LEU A 64 4.92 0.15 -7.81
N TRP A 65 5.26 -0.94 -7.12
CA TRP A 65 4.27 -1.83 -6.53
C TRP A 65 3.98 -1.40 -5.09
N VAL A 66 2.75 -0.97 -4.83
CA VAL A 66 2.27 -0.50 -3.54
C VAL A 66 1.63 -1.68 -2.81
N LEU A 67 2.30 -2.21 -1.80
CA LEU A 67 1.87 -3.38 -1.04
C LEU A 67 0.95 -2.97 0.10
N VAL A 68 -0.34 -3.20 -0.03
CA VAL A 68 -1.35 -2.88 0.98
C VAL A 68 -1.64 -4.15 1.81
N PRO A 69 -1.50 -4.12 3.15
CA PRO A 69 -1.74 -5.28 4.01
C PRO A 69 -3.25 -5.52 4.20
N ALA A 70 -3.94 -5.88 3.12
CA ALA A 70 -5.40 -6.04 3.07
C ALA A 70 -5.92 -7.06 4.09
N PHE A 71 -5.11 -8.02 4.53
CA PHE A 71 -5.44 -8.95 5.62
C PHE A 71 -5.78 -8.27 6.95
N ALA A 72 -5.31 -7.04 7.19
CA ALA A 72 -5.66 -6.25 8.37
C ALA A 72 -7.06 -5.59 8.28
N GLY A 73 -7.80 -5.86 7.20
CA GLY A 73 -9.16 -5.38 7.00
C GLY A 73 -9.25 -3.86 6.90
N LEU A 74 -10.32 -3.27 7.44
CA LEU A 74 -10.57 -1.83 7.32
C LEU A 74 -9.59 -0.96 8.12
N SER A 75 -8.81 -1.54 9.03
CA SER A 75 -7.79 -0.81 9.79
C SER A 75 -6.71 -0.20 8.90
N ILE A 76 -6.55 -0.70 7.67
CA ILE A 76 -5.59 -0.16 6.68
C ILE A 76 -5.86 1.30 6.32
N PHE A 77 -7.07 1.82 6.54
CA PHE A 77 -7.44 3.20 6.25
C PHE A 77 -7.10 4.18 7.39
N GLY A 78 -6.41 3.74 8.45
CA GLY A 78 -5.91 4.61 9.51
C GLY A 78 -6.95 5.16 10.48
N VAL A 79 -8.20 4.76 10.32
CA VAL A 79 -9.31 5.17 11.20
C VAL A 79 -9.31 4.31 12.46
N THR A 80 -9.12 4.93 13.63
CA THR A 80 -9.05 4.21 14.91
C THR A 80 -10.34 3.47 15.24
N GLN A 81 -11.50 4.00 14.83
CA GLN A 81 -12.80 3.34 14.94
C GLN A 81 -12.90 2.06 14.09
N LEU A 82 -12.04 1.90 13.08
CA LEU A 82 -11.92 0.70 12.26
C LEU A 82 -10.78 -0.23 12.72
N GLY A 83 -10.19 0.04 13.89
CA GLY A 83 -9.16 -0.79 14.50
C GLY A 83 -7.72 -0.35 14.20
N ALA A 84 -7.49 0.75 13.49
CA ALA A 84 -6.13 1.26 13.28
C ALA A 84 -5.51 1.81 14.57
N THR A 85 -4.18 1.88 14.63
CA THR A 85 -3.48 2.60 15.70
C THR A 85 -3.69 4.12 15.58
N PRO A 86 -3.46 4.91 16.65
CA PRO A 86 -3.50 6.38 16.56
C PRO A 86 -2.49 6.97 15.56
N GLN A 87 -1.41 6.26 15.27
CA GLN A 87 -0.41 6.63 14.28
C GLN A 87 -0.88 6.35 12.84
N GLY A 88 -1.94 5.56 12.67
CA GLY A 88 -2.49 5.15 11.38
C GLY A 88 -1.88 3.88 10.79
N PHE A 89 -1.28 3.04 11.65
CA PHE A 89 -0.86 1.70 11.25
C PHE A 89 -2.03 0.72 11.34
N PRO A 90 -2.13 -0.24 10.41
CA PRO A 90 -3.10 -1.32 10.49
C PRO A 90 -2.87 -2.21 11.72
N VAL A 91 -3.94 -2.83 12.19
CA VAL A 91 -3.90 -3.85 13.24
C VAL A 91 -4.59 -5.10 12.71
N PHE A 92 -3.85 -6.21 12.74
CA PHE A 92 -4.37 -7.52 12.42
C PHE A 92 -4.69 -8.27 13.72
N GLU A 93 -5.95 -8.67 13.88
CA GLU A 93 -6.37 -9.51 15.01
C GLU A 93 -6.25 -10.98 14.62
N TYR A 94 -5.43 -11.72 15.36
CA TYR A 94 -5.28 -13.16 15.16
C TYR A 94 -5.15 -13.88 16.50
N ASN A 95 -5.96 -14.94 16.69
CA ASN A 95 -5.97 -15.78 17.88
C ASN A 95 -6.07 -14.99 19.21
N GLY A 96 -6.89 -13.93 19.22
CA GLY A 96 -7.10 -13.06 20.38
C GLY A 96 -5.96 -12.08 20.66
N GLN A 97 -5.00 -11.93 19.75
CA GLN A 97 -3.91 -10.95 19.84
C GLN A 97 -4.01 -9.91 18.74
N ASN A 98 -3.75 -8.66 19.11
CA ASN A 98 -3.62 -7.54 18.18
C ASN A 98 -2.17 -7.40 17.74
N ILE A 99 -1.91 -7.58 16.46
CA ILE A 99 -0.60 -7.46 15.83
C ILE A 99 -0.60 -6.15 15.05
N THR A 100 0.20 -5.18 15.48
CA THR A 100 0.38 -3.94 14.70
C THR A 100 1.25 -4.24 13.49
N ILE A 101 0.74 -3.89 12.31
CA ILE A 101 1.46 -4.05 11.04
C ILE A 101 2.17 -2.74 10.76
N LEU A 102 3.50 -2.74 10.91
CA LEU A 102 4.31 -1.60 10.51
C LEU A 102 4.47 -1.62 9.00
N THR A 103 4.22 -0.47 8.39
CA THR A 103 4.43 -0.23 6.96
C THR A 103 5.34 0.98 6.76
N ASP A 104 5.91 1.13 5.57
CA ASP A 104 6.72 2.26 5.14
C ASP A 104 5.95 3.57 5.31
N CYS A 105 4.70 3.57 4.84
CA CYS A 105 3.72 4.63 4.99
C CYS A 105 2.55 4.13 5.82
N GLY A 106 2.23 4.81 6.93
CA GLY A 106 0.90 4.70 7.53
C GLY A 106 -0.19 5.21 6.58
N ALA A 107 -1.45 5.04 6.96
CA ALA A 107 -2.55 5.56 6.14
C ALA A 107 -2.48 7.09 6.01
N SER A 108 -2.88 7.62 4.87
CA SER A 108 -2.85 9.07 4.66
C SER A 108 -3.76 9.81 5.64
N GLY A 109 -3.33 11.02 6.03
CA GLY A 109 -4.07 11.84 7.00
C GLY A 109 -3.80 11.49 8.47
N THR A 110 -2.92 10.51 8.74
CA THR A 110 -2.47 10.14 10.08
C THR A 110 -1.02 10.58 10.34
N PRO A 111 -0.54 10.53 11.60
CA PRO A 111 0.83 10.92 11.93
C PRO A 111 1.93 10.15 11.21
N ALA A 112 1.71 8.87 10.87
CA ALA A 112 2.67 8.04 10.15
C ALA A 112 2.45 8.00 8.64
N GLY A 113 1.45 8.72 8.12
CA GLY A 113 1.19 8.78 6.68
C GLY A 113 2.28 9.54 5.92
N CYS A 114 2.53 9.14 4.68
CA CYS A 114 3.49 9.79 3.82
C CYS A 114 2.94 11.14 3.30
N PRO A 115 3.60 12.28 3.57
CA PRO A 115 3.03 13.60 3.30
C PRO A 115 3.00 13.97 1.81
N ASP A 116 3.87 13.32 1.00
CA ASP A 116 3.92 13.48 -0.45
C ASP A 116 3.01 12.49 -1.19
N HIS A 117 2.13 11.78 -0.48
CA HIS A 117 1.15 10.88 -1.07
C HIS A 117 -0.23 11.54 -1.11
N PRO A 118 -1.11 11.12 -2.03
CA PRO A 118 -2.48 11.60 -2.03
C PRO A 118 -3.16 11.30 -0.68
N LEU A 119 -3.99 12.23 -0.24
CA LEU A 119 -4.76 12.06 0.99
C LEU A 119 -5.87 11.00 0.79
N TYR A 120 -6.52 11.03 -0.36
CA TYR A 120 -7.62 10.16 -0.72
C TYR A 120 -7.40 9.52 -2.09
N LEU A 121 -7.83 8.27 -2.22
CA LEU A 121 -7.87 7.53 -3.47
C LEU A 121 -9.29 7.08 -3.76
N TYR A 122 -9.66 7.08 -5.04
CA TYR A 122 -10.87 6.39 -5.47
C TYR A 122 -10.54 4.98 -5.95
N SER A 123 -11.41 4.02 -5.71
CA SER A 123 -11.36 2.70 -6.33
C SER A 123 -12.75 2.11 -6.50
N PRO A 124 -13.09 1.51 -7.65
CA PRO A 124 -14.28 0.67 -7.78
C PRO A 124 -14.32 -0.47 -6.74
N ALA A 125 -13.16 -0.99 -6.33
CA ALA A 125 -13.10 -2.00 -5.28
C ALA A 125 -13.57 -1.46 -3.92
N PHE A 126 -13.32 -0.18 -3.62
CA PHE A 126 -13.81 0.45 -2.39
C PHE A 126 -15.33 0.63 -2.40
N THR A 127 -15.91 0.91 -3.57
CA THR A 127 -17.37 0.96 -3.73
C THR A 127 -18.00 -0.39 -3.39
N VAL A 128 -17.44 -1.49 -3.90
CA VAL A 128 -17.91 -2.86 -3.57
C VAL A 128 -17.75 -3.16 -2.08
N VAL A 129 -16.66 -2.71 -1.44
CA VAL A 129 -16.46 -2.83 0.01
C VAL A 129 -17.53 -2.07 0.79
N GLU A 130 -17.82 -0.83 0.40
CA GLU A 130 -18.86 -0.01 1.05
C GLU A 130 -20.25 -0.63 0.90
N GLU A 131 -20.65 -1.03 -0.31
CA GLU A 131 -21.94 -1.71 -0.55
C GLU A 131 -22.08 -2.97 0.29
N HIS A 132 -21.02 -3.80 0.37
CA HIS A 132 -21.00 -5.03 1.16
C HIS A 132 -21.10 -4.77 2.67
N LEU A 133 -20.60 -3.62 3.13
CA LEU A 133 -20.74 -3.15 4.51
C LEU A 133 -22.08 -2.45 4.79
N GLY A 134 -22.98 -2.37 3.80
CA GLY A 134 -24.24 -1.65 3.91
C GLY A 134 -24.09 -0.12 3.90
N ILE A 135 -22.92 0.37 3.48
CA ILE A 135 -22.60 1.79 3.34
C ILE A 135 -22.98 2.20 1.91
N LYS A 136 -23.97 3.07 1.76
CA LYS A 136 -24.51 3.47 0.45
C LYS A 136 -24.29 4.93 0.07
N ASN A 137 -23.67 5.71 0.96
CA ASN A 137 -23.47 7.16 0.79
C ASN A 137 -22.02 7.57 1.06
N GLY A 138 -21.08 6.62 0.88
CA GLY A 138 -19.70 6.76 1.33
C GLY A 138 -19.53 6.70 2.86
N VAL A 139 -18.29 6.65 3.30
CA VAL A 139 -17.91 6.56 4.72
C VAL A 139 -17.02 7.73 5.15
N PHE A 140 -17.02 8.07 6.44
CA PHE A 140 -16.18 9.14 7.03
C PHE A 140 -16.39 10.55 6.42
N GLY A 141 -17.58 10.81 5.87
CA GLY A 141 -17.87 12.07 5.18
C GLY A 141 -17.27 12.16 3.78
N LEU A 142 -16.68 11.06 3.28
CA LEU A 142 -16.20 10.93 1.92
C LEU A 142 -17.33 10.44 1.01
N PRO A 143 -17.28 10.75 -0.30
CA PRO A 143 -18.15 10.12 -1.28
C PRO A 143 -17.93 8.61 -1.37
N GLU A 144 -18.91 7.94 -1.95
CA GLU A 144 -18.81 6.53 -2.32
C GLU A 144 -17.57 6.22 -3.18
N GLY A 145 -16.89 5.13 -2.86
CA GLY A 145 -15.68 4.66 -3.52
C GLY A 145 -14.43 5.45 -3.21
N VAL A 146 -14.50 6.48 -2.35
CA VAL A 146 -13.35 7.31 -1.95
C VAL A 146 -12.96 6.99 -0.52
N LEU A 147 -11.72 6.55 -0.31
CA LEU A 147 -11.17 6.27 1.01
C LEU A 147 -9.81 6.97 1.19
N PRO A 148 -9.33 7.16 2.44
CA PRO A 148 -7.94 7.54 2.66
C PRO A 148 -7.00 6.59 1.92
N THR A 149 -5.87 7.08 1.44
CA THR A 149 -4.83 6.18 0.92
C THR A 149 -4.44 5.20 2.05
N PRO A 150 -4.56 3.88 1.82
CA PRO A 150 -4.30 2.91 2.86
C PRO A 150 -2.83 2.90 3.24
N ALA A 151 -2.51 2.42 4.43
CA ALA A 151 -1.14 2.11 4.82
C ALA A 151 -0.53 1.09 3.85
N HIS A 152 0.75 1.25 3.52
CA HIS A 152 1.39 0.42 2.49
C HIS A 152 2.92 0.47 2.53
N ASP A 153 3.52 -0.54 1.91
CA ASP A 153 4.96 -0.60 1.59
C ASP A 153 5.22 -0.40 0.11
N HIS A 154 6.46 -0.04 -0.22
CA HIS A 154 6.92 0.09 -1.59
C HIS A 154 7.79 -1.08 -2.01
N LEU A 155 7.46 -1.70 -3.13
CA LEU A 155 8.32 -2.66 -3.82
C LEU A 155 8.66 -2.11 -5.21
N ILE A 156 9.90 -2.30 -5.63
CA ILE A 156 10.37 -1.99 -6.99
C ILE A 156 11.17 -3.17 -7.55
N SER A 157 11.33 -3.19 -8.88
CA SER A 157 12.05 -4.24 -9.59
C SER A 157 13.28 -3.72 -10.34
N CYS A 158 13.54 -2.42 -10.31
CA CYS A 158 14.62 -1.83 -11.09
C CYS A 158 15.13 -0.49 -10.56
N CYS A 159 16.24 -0.06 -11.16
CA CYS A 159 16.73 1.31 -11.33
C CYS A 159 16.92 2.20 -10.08
N LEU A 160 18.19 2.57 -9.84
CA LEU A 160 18.59 3.62 -8.90
C LEU A 160 18.74 4.97 -9.61
N LYS A 161 17.70 5.43 -10.33
CA LYS A 161 17.71 6.69 -11.09
C LYS A 161 16.48 7.53 -10.77
N VAL A 162 16.60 8.84 -10.94
CA VAL A 162 15.46 9.78 -10.83
C VAL A 162 14.57 9.60 -12.05
N ILE A 163 13.43 8.94 -11.88
CA ILE A 163 12.41 8.68 -12.91
C ILE A 163 11.01 8.77 -12.29
N PRO A 164 9.97 9.01 -13.08
CA PRO A 164 8.60 8.86 -12.61
C PRO A 164 8.25 7.38 -12.42
N TRP A 165 7.36 7.11 -11.46
CA TRP A 165 6.92 5.78 -11.10
C TRP A 165 5.40 5.73 -11.09
N TYR A 166 4.80 4.94 -11.98
CA TYR A 166 3.36 4.73 -11.93
C TYR A 166 3.04 3.65 -10.92
N THR A 167 2.01 3.85 -10.11
CA THR A 167 1.70 2.89 -9.05
C THR A 167 0.84 1.72 -9.55
N ILE A 168 1.15 0.55 -9.00
CA ILE A 168 0.35 -0.66 -9.10
C ILE A 168 0.02 -1.09 -7.68
N VAL A 169 -1.25 -0.96 -7.30
CA VAL A 169 -1.73 -1.38 -5.98
C VAL A 169 -1.81 -2.91 -5.95
N VAL A 170 -1.20 -3.48 -4.92
CA VAL A 170 -1.20 -4.92 -4.62
C VAL A 170 -1.89 -5.11 -3.27
N LEU A 171 -3.00 -5.85 -3.23
CA LEU A 171 -3.69 -6.22 -2.00
C LEU A 171 -3.09 -7.53 -1.48
N VAL A 172 -2.43 -7.48 -0.33
CA VAL A 172 -1.80 -8.63 0.33
C VAL A 172 -2.80 -9.26 1.30
N PHE A 173 -3.18 -10.51 1.02
CA PHE A 173 -4.13 -11.26 1.85
C PHE A 173 -3.47 -12.31 2.73
N ASP A 174 -2.25 -12.74 2.39
CA ASP A 174 -1.49 -13.64 3.24
C ASP A 174 -0.57 -12.84 4.19
N PRO A 175 -0.81 -12.87 5.52
CA PRO A 175 0.03 -12.15 6.48
C PRO A 175 1.46 -12.70 6.57
N ASN A 176 1.72 -13.92 6.11
CA ASN A 176 3.04 -14.55 6.18
C ASN A 176 4.04 -14.00 5.17
N ILE A 177 3.59 -13.23 4.17
CA ILE A 177 4.45 -12.75 3.07
C ILE A 177 4.63 -11.24 3.03
N LEU A 178 4.02 -10.50 3.96
CA LEU A 178 4.30 -9.07 4.10
C LEU A 178 5.65 -8.92 4.83
N PRO A 179 6.65 -8.32 4.20
CA PRO A 179 7.96 -8.14 4.82
C PRO A 179 7.88 -7.12 5.94
N ASN A 180 8.70 -7.33 6.96
CA ASN A 180 8.96 -6.30 7.94
C ASN A 180 9.70 -5.14 7.25
N PRO A 181 9.24 -3.89 7.35
CA PRO A 181 9.85 -2.77 6.62
C PRO A 181 11.25 -2.40 7.14
N VAL A 182 11.63 -2.85 8.35
CA VAL A 182 12.97 -2.64 8.94
C VAL A 182 13.97 -3.70 8.50
N THR A 183 13.57 -4.97 8.45
CA THR A 183 14.50 -6.09 8.14
C THR A 183 14.39 -6.59 6.70
N GLY A 184 13.27 -6.36 6.03
CA GLY A 184 12.96 -6.94 4.71
C GLY A 184 12.60 -8.43 4.76
N GLU A 185 12.46 -8.99 5.96
CA GLU A 185 12.18 -10.41 6.19
C GLU A 185 10.71 -10.63 6.56
N CYS A 186 10.18 -11.79 6.19
CA CYS A 186 8.84 -12.21 6.56
C CYS A 186 8.90 -13.28 7.64
N THR A 187 7.88 -13.29 8.49
CA THR A 187 7.70 -14.30 9.54
C THR A 187 6.37 -14.99 9.35
N GLN A 188 6.29 -16.23 9.81
CA GLN A 188 5.00 -16.93 9.84
C GLN A 188 4.16 -16.39 11.01
N ILE A 189 3.07 -15.73 10.67
CA ILE A 189 2.06 -15.20 11.61
C ILE A 189 0.89 -16.19 11.73
N VAL A 190 0.48 -16.78 10.61
CA VAL A 190 -0.69 -17.66 10.50
C VAL A 190 -0.24 -19.04 9.99
N PRO A 191 -0.80 -20.16 10.49
CA PRO A 191 -0.56 -21.49 9.95
C PRO A 191 -0.83 -21.57 8.44
N SER A 192 0.05 -22.29 7.75
CA SER A 192 0.04 -22.43 6.29
C SER A 192 0.17 -23.90 5.93
N ASN A 193 -0.42 -24.26 4.79
CA ASN A 193 -0.30 -25.59 4.18
C ASN A 193 0.94 -25.72 3.31
N LEU A 194 1.67 -24.62 3.09
CA LEU A 194 2.94 -24.61 2.36
C LEU A 194 4.07 -25.11 3.24
N SER A 195 5.06 -25.77 2.64
CA SER A 195 6.26 -26.22 3.36
C SER A 195 7.12 -25.07 3.86
N ASN A 196 7.12 -23.94 3.15
CA ASN A 196 7.75 -22.69 3.55
C ASN A 196 6.72 -21.54 3.44
N PRO A 197 6.05 -21.18 4.55
CA PRO A 197 5.00 -20.16 4.58
C PRO A 197 5.47 -18.76 4.17
N THR A 198 6.77 -18.49 4.26
CA THR A 198 7.35 -17.17 3.95
C THR A 198 8.08 -17.14 2.60
N ALA A 199 7.98 -18.21 1.80
CA ALA A 199 8.73 -18.35 0.55
C ALA A 199 8.52 -17.19 -0.43
N ASN A 200 7.29 -16.66 -0.50
CA ASN A 200 6.92 -15.54 -1.36
C ASN A 200 6.98 -14.19 -0.64
N CYS A 201 7.86 -14.04 0.35
CA CYS A 201 8.08 -12.77 1.03
C CYS A 201 8.25 -11.63 0.03
N LEU A 202 7.42 -10.58 0.11
CA LEU A 202 7.27 -9.56 -0.93
C LEU A 202 8.42 -8.52 -0.96
N ASN A 203 9.65 -8.99 -0.81
CA ASN A 203 10.87 -8.18 -0.84
C ASN A 203 11.56 -8.16 -2.22
N ASN A 204 10.98 -8.81 -3.22
CA ASN A 204 11.40 -8.76 -4.62
C ASN A 204 10.22 -9.06 -5.57
N PHE A 205 10.38 -8.71 -6.84
CA PHE A 205 9.32 -8.84 -7.84
C PHE A 205 8.99 -10.29 -8.23
N GLU A 206 9.96 -11.20 -8.20
CA GLU A 206 9.72 -12.62 -8.50
C GLU A 206 8.76 -13.24 -7.48
N ASN A 207 8.92 -12.91 -6.21
CA ASN A 207 8.02 -13.34 -5.15
C ASN A 207 6.60 -12.79 -5.33
N LEU A 208 6.44 -11.54 -5.78
CA LEU A 208 5.13 -10.99 -6.13
C LEU A 208 4.47 -11.77 -7.29
N VAL A 209 5.25 -12.11 -8.33
CA VAL A 209 4.78 -12.92 -9.46
C VAL A 209 4.28 -14.29 -8.99
N ASN A 210 5.03 -14.96 -8.10
CA ASN A 210 4.64 -16.25 -7.53
C ASN A 210 3.39 -16.13 -6.64
N ALA A 211 3.30 -15.08 -5.82
CA ALA A 211 2.21 -14.88 -4.86
C ALA A 211 0.83 -14.75 -5.53
N LEU A 212 0.75 -14.27 -6.78
CA LEU A 212 -0.51 -14.14 -7.52
C LEU A 212 -1.18 -15.47 -7.86
N THR A 213 -0.39 -16.55 -7.89
CA THR A 213 -0.86 -17.88 -8.28
C THR A 213 -0.69 -18.91 -7.16
N THR A 214 -0.06 -18.50 -6.06
CA THR A 214 0.14 -19.36 -4.90
C THR A 214 -1.10 -19.33 -4.03
N HIS A 215 -1.69 -20.50 -3.77
CA HIS A 215 -2.81 -20.66 -2.85
C HIS A 215 -2.30 -21.11 -1.48
N ASP A 216 -2.65 -20.38 -0.42
CA ASP A 216 -2.26 -20.68 0.95
C ASP A 216 -3.49 -20.74 1.87
N SER A 217 -3.57 -21.74 2.75
CA SER A 217 -4.59 -21.84 3.80
C SER A 217 -4.54 -20.69 4.81
N ALA A 218 -3.40 -20.01 4.94
CA ALA A 218 -3.26 -18.81 5.75
C ALA A 218 -4.19 -17.69 5.27
N VAL A 219 -4.46 -17.58 3.96
CA VAL A 219 -5.35 -16.57 3.38
C VAL A 219 -6.78 -16.67 3.94
N PRO A 220 -7.55 -17.76 3.73
CA PRO A 220 -8.90 -17.84 4.27
C PRO A 220 -8.92 -17.83 5.81
N THR A 221 -7.87 -18.34 6.47
CA THR A 221 -7.75 -18.32 7.93
C THR A 221 -7.66 -16.90 8.47
N ALA A 222 -6.78 -16.07 7.89
CA ALA A 222 -6.60 -14.68 8.28
C ALA A 222 -7.80 -13.79 7.91
N ASN A 223 -8.52 -14.13 6.84
CA ASN A 223 -9.48 -13.22 6.22
C ASN A 223 -10.97 -13.58 6.40
N SER A 224 -11.30 -14.67 7.09
CA SER A 224 -12.69 -15.12 7.26
C SER A 224 -13.70 -14.05 7.75
N ASN A 225 -13.22 -13.04 8.50
CA ASN A 225 -14.02 -11.90 8.97
C ASN A 225 -13.69 -10.57 8.28
N ASN A 226 -12.80 -10.58 7.29
CA ASN A 226 -12.33 -9.39 6.59
C ASN A 226 -13.35 -8.96 5.50
N PRO A 227 -13.95 -7.77 5.61
CA PRO A 227 -14.90 -7.27 4.60
C PRO A 227 -14.27 -7.07 3.22
N ILE A 228 -13.00 -6.69 3.15
CA ILE A 228 -12.29 -6.47 1.87
C ILE A 228 -12.14 -7.79 1.11
N TRP A 229 -11.78 -8.85 1.83
CA TRP A 229 -11.65 -10.19 1.26
C TRP A 229 -12.99 -10.73 0.73
N LYS A 230 -14.07 -10.56 1.49
CA LYS A 230 -15.43 -10.95 1.08
C LYS A 230 -15.92 -10.16 -0.13
N ALA A 231 -15.67 -8.85 -0.16
CA ALA A 231 -16.03 -7.97 -1.27
C ALA A 231 -15.35 -8.38 -2.58
N LEU A 232 -14.15 -8.97 -2.51
CA LEU A 232 -13.39 -9.43 -3.67
C LEU A 232 -13.64 -10.90 -4.04
N GLY A 233 -14.69 -11.51 -3.49
CA GLY A 233 -15.08 -12.88 -3.83
C GLY A 233 -14.21 -13.95 -3.17
N GLU A 234 -13.69 -13.65 -1.98
CA GLU A 234 -12.94 -14.60 -1.13
C GLU A 234 -11.74 -15.23 -1.85
N PRO A 235 -10.82 -14.40 -2.41
CA PRO A 235 -9.66 -14.91 -3.14
C PRO A 235 -8.83 -15.85 -2.25
N THR A 236 -8.31 -16.93 -2.86
CA THR A 236 -7.50 -17.93 -2.16
C THR A 236 -6.00 -17.77 -2.44
N THR A 237 -5.63 -16.84 -3.31
CA THR A 237 -4.24 -16.49 -3.62
C THR A 237 -3.66 -15.56 -2.57
N GLN A 238 -2.34 -15.56 -2.40
CA GLN A 238 -1.67 -14.75 -1.38
C GLN A 238 -1.80 -13.24 -1.61
N VAL A 239 -1.88 -12.81 -2.88
CA VAL A 239 -2.13 -11.41 -3.26
C VAL A 239 -3.18 -11.29 -4.37
N VAL A 240 -3.75 -10.10 -4.50
CA VAL A 240 -4.62 -9.68 -5.60
C VAL A 240 -4.14 -8.34 -6.14
N VAL A 241 -4.01 -8.24 -7.47
CA VAL A 241 -3.75 -6.97 -8.15
C VAL A 241 -4.99 -6.59 -8.96
N PRO A 242 -5.71 -5.52 -8.59
CA PRO A 242 -6.88 -5.08 -9.33
C PRO A 242 -6.56 -4.90 -10.83
N GLY A 243 -7.39 -5.48 -11.70
CA GLY A 243 -7.21 -5.44 -13.15
C GLY A 243 -6.20 -6.44 -13.73
N ALA A 244 -5.53 -7.24 -12.89
CA ALA A 244 -4.64 -8.32 -13.34
C ALA A 244 -5.18 -9.70 -12.92
N ALA A 245 -5.36 -10.58 -13.90
CA ALA A 245 -5.79 -11.96 -13.69
C ALA A 245 -4.63 -12.96 -13.88
N THR A 246 -3.50 -12.52 -14.42
CA THR A 246 -2.32 -13.34 -14.69
C THR A 246 -1.05 -12.55 -14.39
N PRO A 247 0.07 -13.22 -14.06
CA PRO A 247 1.34 -12.53 -13.83
C PRO A 247 1.82 -11.68 -15.02
N ALA A 248 1.50 -12.07 -16.25
CA ALA A 248 1.84 -11.30 -17.45
C ALA A 248 1.18 -9.91 -17.50
N GLN A 249 0.14 -9.67 -16.72
CA GLN A 249 -0.58 -8.40 -16.65
C GLN A 249 -0.08 -7.47 -15.54
N LEU A 250 0.92 -7.88 -14.75
CA LEU A 250 1.48 -7.08 -13.66
C LEU A 250 2.24 -5.83 -14.08
N SER A 251 2.54 -5.66 -15.36
CA SER A 251 3.09 -4.42 -15.88
C SER A 251 2.01 -3.39 -16.23
N ASN A 252 0.73 -3.78 -16.24
CA ASN A 252 -0.36 -2.86 -16.56
C ASN A 252 -0.64 -1.98 -15.34
N ALA A 253 -0.56 -0.66 -15.54
CA ALA A 253 -0.94 0.29 -14.51
C ALA A 253 -2.37 0.03 -14.03
N ASN A 254 -2.57 0.04 -12.72
CA ASN A 254 -3.90 0.03 -12.12
C ASN A 254 -4.17 1.29 -11.26
N SER A 255 -3.38 2.34 -11.50
CA SER A 255 -3.63 3.68 -11.00
C SER A 255 -3.13 4.73 -11.99
N ASN A 256 -3.65 5.95 -11.85
CA ASN A 256 -3.15 7.15 -12.53
C ASN A 256 -2.18 7.98 -11.66
N LEU A 257 -1.76 7.44 -10.51
CA LEU A 257 -0.80 8.04 -9.58
C LEU A 257 0.63 7.81 -10.07
N PHE A 258 1.38 8.91 -10.16
CA PHE A 258 2.80 8.94 -10.46
C PHE A 258 3.59 9.52 -9.30
N GLU A 259 4.56 8.78 -8.82
CA GLU A 259 5.50 9.20 -7.78
C GLU A 259 6.88 9.46 -8.36
N HIS A 260 7.63 10.39 -7.76
CA HIS A 260 8.91 10.83 -8.28
C HIS A 260 9.99 10.69 -7.24
N PHE A 261 10.79 9.64 -7.35
CA PHE A 261 11.87 9.38 -6.41
C PHE A 261 13.08 8.77 -7.12
N TYR A 262 14.21 8.78 -6.41
CA TYR A 262 15.30 7.86 -6.69
C TYR A 262 15.48 6.92 -5.51
N VAL A 263 16.14 5.80 -5.78
CA VAL A 263 16.34 4.74 -4.80
C VAL A 263 17.80 4.74 -4.40
N ASN A 264 18.06 4.59 -3.11
CA ASN A 264 19.40 4.37 -2.55
C ASN A 264 19.42 3.03 -1.80
N THR A 265 20.53 2.30 -1.88
CA THR A 265 20.69 0.97 -1.26
C THR A 265 20.90 1.02 0.26
N ILE A 266 20.57 2.13 0.89
CA ILE A 266 20.72 2.34 2.33
C ILE A 266 19.38 1.98 2.99
N ASN A 267 19.41 1.23 4.08
CA ASN A 267 18.25 1.02 4.94
C ASN A 267 18.03 2.28 5.80
N PRO A 268 16.96 3.05 5.59
CA PRO A 268 16.77 4.31 6.30
C PRO A 268 16.47 4.08 7.79
N TYR A 269 15.84 2.97 8.16
CA TYR A 269 15.44 2.69 9.55
C TYR A 269 16.61 2.46 10.50
N LEU A 270 17.76 2.02 9.98
CA LEU A 270 18.98 1.92 10.79
C LEU A 270 19.44 3.29 11.29
N TYR A 271 19.06 4.39 10.63
CA TYR A 271 19.39 5.76 11.03
C TYR A 271 18.28 6.40 11.86
N TYR A 272 17.01 6.21 11.48
CA TYR A 272 15.84 6.76 12.22
C TYR A 272 15.74 6.28 13.68
N TYR A 273 16.26 5.09 13.99
CA TYR A 273 16.21 4.53 15.35
C TYR A 273 17.58 4.47 16.06
N SER A 274 18.68 4.84 15.41
CA SER A 274 20.02 4.91 16.05
C SER A 274 20.45 6.33 16.40
N ASP A 275 19.92 7.36 15.75
CA ASP A 275 20.21 8.75 16.10
C ASP A 275 18.97 9.65 15.83
N PRO A 276 18.20 10.04 16.85
CA PRO A 276 16.96 10.82 16.67
C PRO A 276 17.19 12.23 16.11
N CYS A 277 18.44 12.65 15.92
CA CYS A 277 18.82 13.99 15.50
C CYS A 277 18.96 14.17 13.97
N GLU A 278 19.23 13.13 13.18
CA GLU A 278 19.44 13.28 11.73
C GLU A 278 18.13 13.21 10.89
N ALA A 279 17.06 12.66 11.47
CA ALA A 279 15.76 12.55 10.83
C ALA A 279 15.05 13.90 10.59
N PHE A 280 15.46 14.97 11.28
CA PHE A 280 14.86 16.30 11.19
C PHE A 280 15.93 17.35 10.88
N GLN A 281 16.25 17.54 9.61
CA GLN A 281 16.97 18.75 9.18
C GLN A 281 16.08 19.98 9.39
N GLY A 282 16.20 20.65 10.55
CA GLY A 282 15.73 22.03 10.68
C GLY A 282 15.29 22.54 12.05
N THR A 283 15.23 21.75 13.11
CA THR A 283 14.86 22.27 14.44
C THR A 283 15.86 21.88 15.51
N SER A 284 16.44 22.90 16.16
CA SER A 284 17.35 22.77 17.30
C SER A 284 16.75 21.92 18.42
N CYS A 285 17.49 20.91 18.86
CA CYS A 285 17.16 20.07 20.01
C CYS A 285 17.06 20.90 21.32
N PRO A 286 15.96 20.81 22.08
CA PRO A 286 15.96 21.23 23.47
C PRO A 286 16.47 20.08 24.36
N TYR A 287 17.35 20.42 25.30
CA TYR A 287 17.67 19.58 26.46
C TYR A 287 16.45 19.42 27.37
#